data_AF-A0A1W6Q015-F1
#
_entry.id   AF-A0A1W6Q015-F1
#
_cell.length_a   1.000
_cell.length_b   1.000
_cell.length_c   1.000
_cell.angle_alpha   90.00
_cell.angle_beta   90.00
_cell.angle_gamma   90.00
#
_symmetry.space_group_name_H-M   'P 1'
#
loop_
_entity.id
_entity.type
_entity.pdbx_description
1 polymer ?
#
loop_
_entity_poly.entity_id
_entity_poly.type
_entity_poly.pdbx_seq_one_letter_code
_entity_poly.pdbx_strand_id
1 'polypeptide(L)'
;MAAVLTLSPPAMTFGWDGVDSNSGGAVEIGKGNLVRSGQTVDFYDYEAGEYRDVDVESIRRSGSSVEVEVYDNESGEYRTFEMDD
;
A
#
# COMPACT_ATOMS: atom_id res chain seq x y z
N MET A 1 41.01 21.77 -9.05
CA MET A 1 39.56 21.92 -8.80
C MET A 1 39.12 20.70 -8.02
N ALA A 2 38.56 20.89 -6.83
CA ALA A 2 38.09 19.79 -5.98
C ALA A 2 36.73 19.31 -6.50
N ALA A 3 36.59 18.01 -6.73
CA ALA A 3 35.30 17.39 -7.05
C ALA A 3 34.47 17.33 -5.76
N VAL A 4 33.35 18.05 -5.73
CA VAL A 4 32.37 17.96 -4.64
C VAL A 4 31.51 16.73 -4.93
N LEU A 5 31.71 15.66 -4.14
CA LEU A 5 30.87 14.47 -4.17
C LEU A 5 29.57 14.80 -3.40
N THR A 6 28.50 15.12 -4.12
CA THR A 6 27.18 15.32 -3.54
C THR A 6 26.59 13.96 -3.17
N LEU A 7 26.67 13.59 -1.89
CA LEU A 7 25.96 12.44 -1.35
C LEU A 7 24.47 12.82 -1.21
N SER A 8 23.64 12.38 -2.16
CA SER A 8 22.18 12.50 -2.00
C SER A 8 21.74 11.61 -0.84
N PRO A 9 20.98 12.13 0.14
CA PRO A 9 20.35 11.29 1.15
C PRO A 9 19.34 10.35 0.46
N PRO A 10 19.17 9.11 0.96
CA PRO A 10 18.13 8.23 0.45
C PRO A 10 16.77 8.93 0.64
N ALA A 11 16.01 9.07 -0.44
CA ALA A 11 14.63 9.50 -0.34
C ALA A 11 13.91 8.43 0.48
N MET A 12 13.51 8.77 1.71
CA MET A 12 12.50 7.99 2.43
C MET A 12 11.18 8.19 1.69
N THR A 13 10.99 7.45 0.62
CA THR A 13 9.66 7.27 0.02
C THR A 13 8.85 6.56 1.10
N PHE A 14 7.65 7.02 1.47
CA PHE A 14 6.82 6.31 2.44
C PHE A 14 5.92 5.32 1.68
N GLY A 15 5.78 4.09 2.21
CA GLY A 15 4.78 3.14 1.71
C GLY A 15 3.40 3.56 2.20
N TRP A 16 2.37 2.80 1.86
CA TRP A 16 1.07 2.94 2.51
C TRP A 16 0.92 1.80 3.51
N ASP A 17 1.24 2.09 4.76
CA ASP A 17 1.08 1.18 5.89
C ASP A 17 -0.36 1.23 6.38
N GLY A 18 -0.91 0.09 6.81
CA GLY A 18 -2.28 0.03 7.30
C GLY A 18 -2.70 -1.33 7.83
N VAL A 19 -4.02 -1.53 7.93
CA VAL A 19 -4.62 -2.79 8.37
C VAL A 19 -5.73 -3.24 7.42
N ASP A 20 -5.87 -4.55 7.25
CA ASP A 20 -7.07 -5.12 6.65
C ASP A 20 -8.22 -5.02 7.64
N SER A 21 -9.34 -4.39 7.25
CA SER A 21 -10.46 -4.15 8.15
C SER A 21 -11.23 -5.42 8.54
N ASN A 22 -11.10 -6.49 7.76
CA ASN A 22 -11.78 -7.77 7.99
C ASN A 22 -10.94 -8.68 8.90
N SER A 23 -9.64 -8.87 8.60
CA SER A 23 -8.77 -9.73 9.41
C SER A 23 -8.15 -9.01 10.61
N GLY A 24 -7.97 -7.69 10.53
CA GLY A 24 -7.16 -6.90 11.46
C GLY A 24 -5.65 -7.05 11.25
N GLY A 25 -5.24 -7.81 10.23
CA GLY A 25 -3.85 -8.03 9.87
C GLY A 25 -3.19 -6.78 9.31
N ALA A 26 -1.92 -6.57 9.64
CA ALA A 26 -1.14 -5.47 9.08
C ALA A 26 -0.88 -5.69 7.59
N VAL A 27 -0.96 -4.62 6.82
CA VAL A 27 -0.68 -4.61 5.37
C VAL A 27 0.21 -3.42 5.01
N GLU A 28 1.03 -3.58 3.97
CA GLU A 28 1.82 -2.49 3.40
C GLU A 28 1.73 -2.52 1.87
N ILE A 29 1.31 -1.42 1.25
CA ILE A 29 1.54 -1.21 -0.18
C ILE A 29 2.89 -0.52 -0.34
N GLY A 30 3.79 -1.21 -1.04
CA GLY A 30 5.19 -0.82 -1.18
C GLY A 30 5.38 0.57 -1.79
N LYS A 31 6.50 1.19 -1.41
CA LYS A 31 6.95 2.50 -1.93
C LYS A 31 7.06 2.49 -3.45
N GLY A 32 6.46 3.49 -4.09
CA GLY A 32 6.53 3.67 -5.55
C GLY A 32 5.33 3.13 -6.32
N ASN A 33 4.40 2.46 -5.62
CA ASN A 33 3.12 2.08 -6.20
C ASN A 33 2.20 3.30 -6.37
N LEU A 34 1.63 3.44 -7.56
CA LEU A 34 0.59 4.42 -7.84
C LEU A 34 -0.75 3.83 -7.40
N VAL A 35 -1.16 4.10 -6.16
CA VAL A 35 -2.45 3.64 -5.63
C VAL A 35 -3.57 4.48 -6.26
N ARG A 36 -4.35 3.87 -7.15
CA ARG A 36 -5.46 4.51 -7.88
C ARG A 36 -6.50 3.48 -8.31
N SER A 37 -7.78 3.83 -8.23
CA SER A 37 -8.86 3.00 -8.79
C SER A 37 -8.59 2.55 -10.23
N GLY A 38 -8.78 1.27 -10.50
CA GLY A 38 -8.50 0.60 -11.77
C GLY A 38 -7.04 0.21 -11.97
N GLN A 39 -6.19 0.24 -10.94
CA GLN A 39 -4.82 -0.27 -10.99
C GLN A 39 -4.67 -1.50 -10.11
N THR A 40 -3.94 -2.48 -10.63
CA THR A 40 -3.41 -3.58 -9.83
C THR A 40 -2.21 -3.07 -9.04
N VAL A 41 -2.17 -3.38 -7.74
CA VAL A 41 -1.06 -3.07 -6.83
C VAL A 41 -0.67 -4.32 -6.07
N ASP A 42 0.62 -4.43 -5.76
CA ASP A 42 1.14 -5.40 -4.81
C ASP A 42 1.09 -4.83 -3.39
N PHE A 43 0.67 -5.66 -2.45
CA PHE A 43 0.75 -5.37 -1.03
C PHE A 43 1.40 -6.54 -0.29
N TYR A 44 2.07 -6.26 0.82
CA TYR A 44 2.60 -7.27 1.72
C TYR A 44 1.57 -7.58 2.80
N ASP A 45 1.15 -8.85 2.87
CA ASP A 45 0.29 -9.38 3.94
C ASP A 45 1.18 -9.89 5.06
N TYR A 46 1.25 -9.18 6.19
CA TYR A 46 2.13 -9.54 7.29
C TYR A 46 1.67 -10.80 8.05
N GLU A 47 0.39 -11.16 8.00
CA GLU A 47 -0.10 -12.39 8.63
C GLU A 47 0.32 -13.61 7.81
N ALA A 48 0.28 -13.50 6.47
CA ALA A 48 0.71 -14.55 5.56
C ALA A 48 2.22 -14.57 5.31
N GLY A 49 2.90 -13.44 5.48
CA GLY A 49 4.33 -13.27 5.24
C GLY A 49 4.72 -13.21 3.75
N GLU A 50 3.80 -12.82 2.87
CA GLU A 50 3.97 -12.82 1.42
C GLU A 50 3.37 -11.57 0.75
N TYR A 51 3.82 -11.30 -0.48
CA TYR A 51 3.20 -10.28 -1.34
C TYR A 51 2.02 -10.88 -2.10
N ARG A 52 0.96 -10.08 -2.26
CA ARG A 52 -0.22 -10.42 -3.06
C ARG A 52 -0.62 -9.26 -3.98
N ASP A 53 -1.21 -9.59 -5.12
CA ASP A 53 -1.71 -8.64 -6.10
C ASP A 53 -3.23 -8.43 -5.95
N VAL A 54 -3.65 -7.17 -5.92
CA VAL A 54 -5.07 -6.79 -5.82
C VAL A 54 -5.40 -5.64 -6.75
N ASP A 55 -6.64 -5.62 -7.24
CA ASP A 55 -7.13 -4.51 -8.05
C ASP A 55 -7.78 -3.45 -7.15
N VAL A 56 -7.34 -2.20 -7.27
CA VAL A 56 -7.91 -1.10 -6.50
C VAL A 56 -9.26 -0.71 -7.10
N GLU A 57 -10.32 -0.80 -6.30
CA GLU A 57 -11.68 -0.47 -6.71
C GLU A 57 -12.03 0.97 -6.32
N SER A 58 -11.82 1.35 -5.05
CA SER A 58 -12.11 2.70 -4.59
C SER A 58 -11.17 3.20 -3.50
N ILE A 59 -10.98 4.52 -3.44
CA ILE A 59 -10.14 5.21 -2.44
C ILE A 59 -10.97 6.31 -1.80
N ARG A 60 -11.08 6.30 -0.47
CA ARG A 60 -11.89 7.26 0.29
C ARG A 60 -11.14 7.69 1.55
N ARG A 61 -11.12 8.98 1.83
CA ARG A 61 -10.58 9.49 3.09
C ARG A 61 -11.65 9.44 4.17
N SER A 62 -11.31 8.87 5.32
CA SER A 62 -12.23 8.66 6.44
C SER A 62 -11.55 9.03 7.75
N GLY A 63 -11.93 10.18 8.34
CA GLY A 63 -11.26 10.68 9.54
C GLY A 63 -9.77 10.95 9.31
N SER A 64 -8.93 10.20 10.01
CA SER A 64 -7.46 10.29 9.95
C SER A 64 -6.82 9.15 9.13
N SER A 65 -7.61 8.38 8.38
CA SER A 65 -7.14 7.28 7.54
C SER A 65 -7.65 7.39 6.11
N VAL A 66 -7.05 6.60 5.23
CA VAL A 66 -7.51 6.38 3.85
C VAL A 66 -7.97 4.95 3.70
N GLU A 67 -9.26 4.76 3.44
CA GLU A 67 -9.84 3.47 3.11
C GLU A 67 -9.60 3.16 1.62
N VAL A 68 -9.00 2.02 1.34
CA VAL A 68 -8.77 1.48 0.00
C VAL A 68 -9.54 0.18 -0.13
N GLU A 69 -10.59 0.18 -0.96
CA GLU A 69 -11.31 -1.04 -1.32
C GLU A 69 -10.59 -1.70 -2.49
N VAL A 70 -10.31 -3.00 -2.34
CA VAL A 70 -9.59 -3.78 -3.35
C VAL A 70 -10.32 -5.08 -3.66
N TYR A 71 -10.15 -5.58 -4.87
CA TYR A 71 -10.57 -6.91 -5.29
C TYR A 71 -9.37 -7.86 -5.32
N ASP A 72 -9.44 -8.92 -4.53
CA ASP A 72 -8.43 -9.97 -4.47
C ASP A 72 -8.78 -11.05 -5.50
N ASN A 73 -8.00 -11.10 -6.58
CA ASN A 73 -8.25 -12.00 -7.72
C ASN A 73 -7.96 -13.48 -7.38
N GLU A 74 -7.21 -13.77 -6.31
CA GLU A 74 -6.89 -15.14 -5.92
C GLU A 74 -8.03 -15.76 -5.11
N SER A 75 -8.59 -15.00 -4.17
CA SER A 75 -9.74 -15.42 -3.35
C SER A 75 -11.09 -15.16 -4.02
N GLY A 76 -11.17 -14.18 -4.92
CA GLY A 76 -12.40 -13.71 -5.54
C GLY A 76 -13.25 -12.81 -4.65
N GLU A 77 -12.66 -12.23 -3.60
CA GLU A 77 -13.35 -11.43 -2.58
C GLU A 77 -12.93 -9.95 -2.60
N TYR A 78 -13.81 -9.08 -2.10
CA TYR A 78 -13.48 -7.68 -1.85
C TYR A 78 -12.90 -7.54 -0.44
N ARG A 79 -11.86 -6.72 -0.32
CA ARG A 79 -11.21 -6.37 0.96
C ARG A 79 -11.19 -4.85 1.12
N THR A 80 -11.01 -4.39 2.35
CA THR A 80 -10.87 -2.97 2.65
C THR A 80 -9.64 -2.77 3.53
N PHE A 81 -8.73 -1.94 3.06
CA PHE A 81 -7.52 -1.56 3.79
C PHE A 81 -7.73 -0.17 4.39
N GLU A 82 -7.58 -0.05 5.71
CA GLU A 82 -7.52 1.23 6.40
C GLU A 82 -6.05 1.64 6.50
N MET A 83 -5.65 2.60 5.67
CA MET A 83 -4.27 3.05 5.52
C MET A 83 -4.01 4.33 6.32
N ASP A 84 -2.80 4.45 6.88
CA ASP A 84 -2.32 5.65 7.55
C ASP A 84 -2.17 6.81 6.55
N ASP A 85 -2.60 8.02 6.94
CA ASP A 85 -2.52 9.28 6.15
C ASP A 85 -1.22 10.08 6.41
#